data_AF-A0A7C1XW86-F1
#
_entry.id   AF-A0A7C1XW86-F1
#
_cell.length_a   1.000
_cell.length_b   1.000
_cell.length_c   1.000
_cell.angle_alpha   90.00
_cell.angle_beta   90.00
_cell.angle_gamma   90.00
#
_symmetry.space_group_name_H-M   'P 1'
#
loop_
_entity.id
_entity.type
_entity.pdbx_description
1 polymer ?
#
loop_
_entity_poly.entity_id
_entity_poly.type
_entity_poly.pdbx_seq_one_letter_code
_entity_poly.pdbx_strand_id
1 'polypeptide(L)'
;MFRTATFVLLALSAILSPARAADPVRGQELFMQHCVSCHAPGQPVPGAPGFILQQRMLQPDSVLLEKIRYGVNAMPGYQGILDNSMILDLIAYMRTLQ
;
A
#
# COMPACT_ATOMS: atom_id res chain seq x y z
N MET A 1 -33.69 41.93 32.66
CA MET A 1 -33.39 40.48 32.55
C MET A 1 -33.11 40.16 31.09
N PHE A 2 -31.89 40.43 30.60
CA PHE A 2 -31.47 40.08 29.24
C PHE A 2 -30.59 38.84 29.31
N ARG A 3 -31.08 37.74 28.74
CA ARG A 3 -30.41 36.45 28.67
C ARG A 3 -29.25 36.57 27.68
N THR A 4 -28.02 36.68 28.16
CA THR A 4 -26.84 36.52 27.32
C THR A 4 -26.67 35.05 26.99
N ALA A 5 -27.24 34.61 25.87
CA ALA A 5 -26.94 33.32 25.28
C ALA A 5 -25.58 33.43 24.56
N THR A 6 -24.51 33.11 25.28
CA THR A 6 -23.16 33.08 24.75
C THR A 6 -23.08 31.96 23.72
N PHE A 7 -23.06 32.33 22.43
CA PHE A 7 -22.75 31.43 21.32
C PHE A 7 -21.31 30.93 21.48
N VAL A 8 -21.14 29.74 22.08
CA VAL A 8 -19.89 28.99 21.99
C VAL A 8 -19.95 28.20 20.68
N LEU A 9 -19.65 28.89 19.58
CA LEU A 9 -19.45 28.30 18.26
C LEU A 9 -17.95 28.12 18.02
N LEU A 10 -17.60 26.93 17.52
CA LEU A 10 -16.35 26.55 16.85
C LEU A 10 -15.08 26.47 17.68
N ALA A 11 -14.74 25.24 18.09
CA ALA A 11 -13.37 24.75 18.01
C ALA A 11 -13.36 23.22 17.90
N LEU A 12 -14.04 22.67 16.88
CA LEU A 12 -13.83 21.28 16.45
C LEU A 12 -12.76 21.30 15.35
N SER A 13 -11.55 21.74 15.70
CA SER A 13 -10.38 21.63 14.84
C SER A 13 -10.03 20.14 14.76
N ALA A 14 -10.61 19.49 13.77
CA ALA A 14 -10.35 18.11 13.42
C ALA A 14 -8.84 17.86 13.37
N ILE A 15 -8.40 16.86 14.13
CA ILE A 15 -7.08 16.24 14.01
C ILE A 15 -7.12 15.47 12.69
N LEU A 16 -7.04 16.16 11.57
CA LEU A 16 -6.83 15.53 10.28
C LEU A 16 -5.35 15.12 10.22
N SER A 17 -5.07 13.88 10.60
CA SER A 17 -3.82 13.24 10.19
C SER A 17 -3.72 13.35 8.67
N PRO A 18 -2.64 13.90 8.10
CA PRO A 18 -2.51 13.98 6.66
C PRO A 18 -2.54 12.56 6.11
N ALA A 19 -3.58 12.25 5.32
CA ALA A 19 -3.59 11.05 4.52
C ALA A 19 -2.43 11.17 3.52
N ARG A 20 -1.38 10.36 3.71
CA ARG A 20 -0.28 10.27 2.75
C ARG A 20 -0.75 9.47 1.55
N ALA A 21 -0.62 10.06 0.36
CA ALA A 21 -0.77 9.32 -0.89
C ALA A 21 0.35 8.29 -1.04
N ALA A 22 0.04 7.15 -1.66
CA ALA A 22 1.05 6.14 -1.97
C ALA A 22 2.09 6.71 -2.95
N ASP A 23 3.35 6.34 -2.75
CA ASP A 23 4.51 6.85 -3.44
C ASP A 23 5.18 5.74 -4.26
N PRO A 24 5.02 5.72 -5.59
CA PRO A 24 5.58 4.66 -6.43
C PRO A 24 7.12 4.71 -6.51
N VAL A 25 7.76 5.86 -6.23
CA VAL A 25 9.24 5.95 -6.24
C VAL A 25 9.79 5.19 -5.04
N ARG A 26 9.24 5.44 -3.85
CA ARG A 26 9.57 4.65 -2.66
C ARG A 26 9.17 3.18 -2.82
N GLY A 27 8.05 2.92 -3.48
CA GLY A 27 7.61 1.57 -3.83
C GLY A 27 8.63 0.81 -4.67
N GLN A 28 9.27 1.47 -5.64
CA GLN A 28 10.34 0.89 -6.44
C GLN A 28 11.53 0.45 -5.60
N GLU A 29 11.98 1.30 -4.67
CA GLU A 29 13.10 0.99 -3.77
C GLU A 29 12.81 -0.25 -2.92
N LEU A 30 11.62 -0.28 -2.29
CA LEU A 30 11.16 -1.42 -1.51
C LEU A 30 11.06 -2.69 -2.36
N PHE A 31 10.58 -2.57 -3.60
CA PHE A 31 10.48 -3.70 -4.52
C PHE A 31 11.84 -4.28 -4.84
N MET A 32 12.84 -3.42 -5.09
CA MET A 32 14.21 -3.85 -5.35
C MET A 32 14.88 -4.50 -4.13
N GLN A 33 14.49 -4.10 -2.92
CA GLN A 33 15.04 -4.67 -1.69
C GLN A 33 14.42 -6.02 -1.33
N HIS A 34 13.11 -6.20 -1.56
CA HIS A 34 12.36 -7.31 -1.00
C HIS A 34 11.76 -8.26 -2.05
N CYS A 35 11.37 -7.74 -3.21
CA CYS A 35 10.52 -8.47 -4.16
C CYS A 35 11.28 -8.95 -5.40
N VAL A 36 12.33 -8.23 -5.82
CA VAL A 36 13.00 -8.43 -7.11
C VAL A 36 13.64 -9.80 -7.27
N SER A 37 14.09 -10.43 -6.18
CA SER A 37 14.73 -11.76 -6.23
C SER A 37 13.83 -12.83 -6.83
N CYS A 38 12.50 -12.68 -6.68
CA CYS A 38 11.50 -13.61 -7.19
C CYS A 38 10.64 -13.02 -8.32
N HIS A 39 10.42 -11.70 -8.30
CA HIS A 39 9.52 -11.03 -9.22
C HIS A 39 10.23 -10.16 -10.27
N ALA A 40 11.54 -10.37 -10.51
CA ALA A 40 12.26 -9.69 -11.57
C ALA A 40 11.57 -9.88 -12.94
N PRO A 41 11.44 -8.81 -13.75
CA PRO A 41 10.99 -8.94 -15.12
C PRO A 41 11.87 -9.94 -15.89
N GLY A 42 11.24 -10.90 -16.57
CA GLY A 42 11.93 -11.87 -17.44
C GLY A 42 12.48 -13.13 -16.76
N GLN A 43 12.41 -13.26 -15.44
CA GLN A 43 12.78 -14.50 -14.71
C GLN A 43 11.75 -14.86 -13.64
N PRO A 44 10.55 -15.30 -14.02
CA PRO A 44 9.57 -15.74 -13.03
C PRO A 44 10.05 -17.04 -12.40
N VAL A 45 10.24 -17.04 -11.07
CA VAL A 45 10.36 -18.30 -10.33
C VAL A 45 9.04 -19.08 -10.47
N PRO A 46 9.07 -20.43 -10.53
CA PRO A 46 7.86 -21.22 -10.61
C PRO A 46 6.87 -20.86 -9.49
N GLY A 47 5.68 -20.34 -9.85
CA GLY A 47 4.67 -19.90 -8.89
C GLY A 47 4.70 -18.42 -8.51
N ALA A 48 5.72 -17.66 -8.94
CA ALA A 48 5.73 -16.20 -8.91
C ALA A 48 5.33 -15.68 -10.31
N PRO A 49 4.03 -15.46 -10.57
CA PRO A 49 3.61 -14.90 -11.85
C PRO A 49 4.28 -13.53 -12.04
N GLY A 50 4.78 -13.26 -13.23
CA GLY A 50 5.17 -11.90 -13.61
C GLY A 50 3.95 -10.97 -13.47
N PHE A 51 4.18 -9.73 -13.03
CA PHE A 51 3.13 -8.71 -12.93
C PHE A 51 2.54 -8.31 -14.29
N ILE A 52 3.17 -8.75 -15.38
CA ILE A 52 2.78 -8.56 -16.78
C ILE A 52 1.38 -9.14 -17.10
N LEU A 53 0.87 -10.05 -16.27
CA LEU A 53 -0.53 -10.49 -16.37
C LEU A 53 -1.41 -9.60 -15.48
N GLN A 54 -1.80 -8.43 -16.01
CA GLN A 54 -2.76 -7.45 -15.43
C GLN A 54 -3.85 -8.10 -14.57
N GLN A 55 -4.37 -9.26 -14.99
CA GLN A 55 -5.44 -10.00 -14.32
C GLN A 55 -5.23 -10.23 -12.82
N ARG A 56 -3.99 -10.42 -12.32
CA ARG A 56 -3.76 -10.60 -10.88
C ARG A 56 -3.66 -9.29 -10.10
N MET A 57 -3.39 -8.18 -10.77
CA MET A 57 -3.38 -6.83 -10.19
C MET A 57 -4.74 -6.12 -10.29
N LEU A 58 -5.71 -6.70 -11.02
CA LEU A 58 -7.12 -6.28 -11.06
C LEU A 58 -7.87 -6.68 -9.77
N GLN A 59 -7.35 -6.21 -8.65
CA GLN A 59 -7.92 -6.40 -7.33
C GLN A 59 -7.89 -5.08 -6.56
N PRO A 60 -8.79 -4.89 -5.56
CA PRO A 60 -8.71 -3.76 -4.64
C PRO A 60 -7.35 -3.74 -3.91
N ASP A 61 -6.83 -2.55 -3.63
CA ASP A 61 -5.57 -2.40 -2.90
C ASP A 61 -5.58 -3.08 -1.54
N SER A 62 -6.73 -3.14 -0.86
CA SER A 62 -6.88 -3.87 0.40
C SER A 62 -6.58 -5.36 0.26
N VAL A 63 -7.01 -5.99 -0.83
CA VAL A 63 -6.75 -7.40 -1.11
C VAL A 63 -5.27 -7.63 -1.41
N LEU A 64 -4.65 -6.74 -2.19
CA LEU A 64 -3.22 -6.81 -2.47
C LEU A 64 -2.39 -6.59 -1.20
N LEU A 65 -2.81 -5.65 -0.35
CA LEU A 65 -2.16 -5.36 0.92
C LEU A 65 -2.17 -6.59 1.83
N GLU A 66 -3.30 -7.25 1.99
CA GLU A 66 -3.39 -8.47 2.80
C GLU A 66 -2.51 -9.59 2.25
N LYS A 67 -2.48 -9.77 0.93
CA LYS A 67 -1.61 -10.76 0.29
C LYS A 67 -0.14 -10.51 0.54
N ILE A 68 0.32 -9.25 0.43
CA ILE A 68 1.72 -8.89 0.70
C ILE A 68 2.04 -9.03 2.19
N ARG A 69 1.09 -8.63 3.04
CA ARG A 69 1.26 -8.68 4.49
C ARG A 69 1.37 -10.11 5.01
N TYR A 70 0.53 -11.04 4.53
CA TYR A 70 0.48 -12.41 5.05
C TYR A 70 1.13 -13.46 4.15
N GLY A 71 1.48 -13.11 2.92
CA GLY A 71 2.04 -14.04 1.94
C GLY A 71 0.96 -14.85 1.21
N VAL A 72 1.35 -15.47 0.10
CA VAL A 72 0.50 -16.36 -0.70
C VAL A 72 1.36 -17.45 -1.34
N ASN A 73 1.02 -18.72 -1.12
CA ASN A 73 1.80 -19.87 -1.59
C ASN A 73 3.29 -19.75 -1.16
N ALA A 74 4.20 -19.64 -2.12
CA ALA A 74 5.63 -19.49 -1.90
C ALA A 74 6.05 -18.02 -1.63
N MET A 75 5.17 -17.04 -1.83
CA MET A 75 5.46 -15.63 -1.51
C MET A 75 5.43 -15.43 0.01
N PRO A 76 6.53 -15.01 0.65
CA PRO A 76 6.55 -14.76 2.09
C PRO A 76 5.63 -13.59 2.46
N GLY A 77 5.15 -13.59 3.70
CA GLY A 77 4.46 -12.45 4.29
C GLY A 77 5.44 -11.42 4.86
N TYR A 78 5.08 -10.15 4.77
CA TYR A 78 5.90 -9.01 5.24
C TYR A 78 5.37 -8.35 6.51
N GLN A 79 4.43 -8.97 7.22
CA GLN A 79 3.94 -8.46 8.50
C GLN A 79 5.09 -8.23 9.49
N GLY A 80 5.19 -7.02 10.02
CA GLY A 80 6.24 -6.63 10.97
C GLY A 80 7.58 -6.27 10.33
N ILE A 81 7.73 -6.48 9.01
CA ILE A 81 8.87 -6.02 8.21
C ILE A 81 8.50 -4.72 7.49
N LEU A 82 7.33 -4.71 6.85
CA LEU A 82 6.78 -3.56 6.15
C LEU A 82 5.49 -3.12 6.84
N ASP A 83 5.34 -1.81 7.03
CA ASP A 83 4.07 -1.24 7.47
C ASP A 83 3.07 -1.11 6.31
N ASN A 84 1.80 -0.82 6.64
CA ASN A 84 0.75 -0.71 5.62
C ASN A 84 1.05 0.40 4.60
N SER A 85 1.73 1.49 4.98
CA SER A 85 2.05 2.58 4.06
C SER A 85 3.12 2.16 3.05
N MET A 86 4.15 1.43 3.50
CA MET A 86 5.18 0.84 2.65
C MET A 86 4.60 -0.19 1.68
N ILE A 87 3.63 -0.99 2.15
CA ILE A 87 2.94 -1.96 1.29
C ILE A 87 2.07 -1.24 0.24
N LEU A 88 1.42 -0.12 0.58
CA LEU A 88 0.69 0.69 -0.38
C LEU A 88 1.63 1.37 -1.40
N ASP A 89 2.80 1.84 -0.97
CA ASP A 89 3.85 2.35 -1.86
C ASP A 89 4.30 1.25 -2.85
N LEU A 90 4.52 0.01 -2.38
CA LEU A 90 4.80 -1.16 -3.23
C LEU A 90 3.68 -1.41 -4.26
N ILE A 91 2.42 -1.41 -3.82
CA ILE A 91 1.27 -1.62 -4.72
C ILE A 91 1.21 -0.52 -5.79
N ALA A 92 1.44 0.75 -5.40
CA ALA A 92 1.48 1.86 -6.34
C ALA A 92 2.56 1.65 -7.41
N TYR A 93 3.77 1.23 -7.03
CA TYR A 93 4.83 0.90 -7.98
C TYR A 93 4.48 -0.31 -8.86
N MET A 94 3.98 -1.40 -8.29
CA MET A 94 3.62 -2.59 -9.08
C MET A 94 2.53 -2.28 -10.13
N ARG A 95 1.64 -1.32 -9.86
CA ARG A 95 0.65 -0.85 -10.83
C ARG A 95 1.25 -0.04 -11.98
N THR A 96 2.49 0.45 -11.88
CA THR A 96 3.20 1.12 -12.98
C THR A 96 3.98 0.15 -13.87
N LEU A 97 4.17 -1.11 -13.46
CA LEU A 97 4.94 -2.14 -14.19
C LEU A 97 4.15 -2.81 -15.33
N GLN A 98 3.20 -2.09 -15.92
CA GLN A 98 2.34 -2.58 -17.01
C GLN A 98 3.13 -2.79 -18.30
#